data_AF-A0ABD5EMZ1-F1
#
_entry.id   AF-A0ABD5EMZ1-F1
#
_cell.length_a   1.000
_cell.length_b   1.000
_cell.length_c   1.000
_cell.angle_alpha   90.00
_cell.angle_beta   90.00
_cell.angle_gamma   90.00
#
_symmetry.space_group_name_H-M   'P 1'
#
loop_
_entity.id
_entity.type
_entity.pdbx_description
1 polymer ?
#
loop_
_entity_poly.entity_id
_entity_poly.type
_entity_poly.pdbx_seq_one_letter_code
_entity_poly.pdbx_strand_id
1 'polypeptide(L)'
;MSTTITLHCNRSWADGACTVRLYTDAPSITEARGIGRGLGWRTHPSGQDFCPGHSGTSPTPASNVFYLTQSAGPAQHQGAPEGPTPLETCDTAARELRTLAAATSHEIVTNPYWHSENAERGLWFTNGVGNAVSGPPGVLAGLLDPVAARLLAQILGSHRNTQKPIPAEVFLLARAIQRNRAR
;
A
#
# COMPACT_ATOMS: atom_id res chain seq x y z
N MET A 1 4.22 -42.70 -1.59
CA MET A 1 4.56 -41.39 -1.00
C MET A 1 4.48 -40.36 -2.12
N SER A 2 3.71 -39.29 -1.95
CA SER A 2 3.66 -38.17 -2.91
C SER A 2 4.65 -37.11 -2.44
N THR A 3 5.61 -36.74 -3.29
CA THR A 3 6.55 -35.65 -3.05
C THR A 3 5.95 -34.37 -3.63
N THR A 4 5.70 -33.38 -2.78
CA THR A 4 5.24 -32.05 -3.20
C THR A 4 6.41 -31.08 -3.15
N ILE A 5 6.69 -30.41 -4.27
CA ILE A 5 7.69 -29.34 -4.34
C ILE A 5 6.94 -28.02 -4.35
N THR A 6 7.32 -27.12 -3.44
CA THR A 6 6.73 -25.78 -3.36
C THR A 6 7.72 -24.75 -3.90
N LEU A 7 7.32 -24.00 -4.93
CA LEU A 7 8.07 -22.82 -5.36
C LEU A 7 7.63 -21.60 -4.55
N HIS A 8 8.61 -20.88 -4.01
CA HIS A 8 8.38 -19.65 -3.26
C HIS A 8 8.84 -18.46 -4.07
N CYS A 9 8.00 -17.41 -4.15
CA CYS A 9 8.42 -16.16 -4.78
C CYS A 9 9.51 -15.49 -3.93
N ASN A 10 10.71 -15.31 -4.50
CA ASN A 10 11.91 -14.89 -3.78
C ASN A 10 12.10 -13.36 -3.80
N ARG A 11 11.27 -12.65 -3.03
CA ARG A 11 11.51 -11.23 -2.70
C ARG A 11 11.85 -11.13 -1.20
N SER A 12 13.08 -10.75 -0.88
CA SER A 12 13.58 -10.68 0.50
C SER A 12 12.94 -9.56 1.32
N TRP A 13 12.02 -9.97 2.20
CA TRP A 13 11.77 -9.59 3.61
C TRP A 13 12.29 -8.31 4.28
N ALA A 14 12.57 -7.21 3.58
CA ALA A 14 12.72 -5.92 4.26
C ALA A 14 11.37 -5.25 4.57
N ASP A 15 10.41 -5.21 3.62
CA ASP A 15 9.24 -4.32 3.76
C ASP A 15 7.87 -4.88 3.26
N GLY A 16 7.69 -6.20 3.14
CA GLY A 16 6.38 -6.81 2.83
C GLY A 16 6.46 -7.95 1.81
N ALA A 17 6.10 -9.17 2.23
CA ALA A 17 6.35 -10.39 1.48
C ALA A 17 5.34 -10.63 0.34
N CYS A 18 5.85 -11.12 -0.80
CA CYS A 18 5.02 -11.89 -1.73
C CYS A 18 4.73 -13.24 -1.09
N THR A 19 3.48 -13.47 -0.67
CA THR A 19 3.05 -14.75 -0.07
C THR A 19 2.72 -15.81 -1.11
N VAL A 20 2.87 -15.50 -2.40
CA VAL A 20 2.52 -16.41 -3.49
C VAL A 20 3.46 -17.61 -3.48
N ARG A 21 2.84 -18.79 -3.37
CA ARG A 21 3.47 -20.10 -3.43
C ARG A 21 2.81 -20.89 -4.54
N LEU A 22 3.59 -21.66 -5.28
CA LEU A 22 3.08 -22.65 -6.20
C LEU A 22 3.38 -24.03 -5.64
N TYR A 23 2.32 -24.77 -5.33
CA TYR A 23 2.41 -26.17 -4.96
C TYR A 23 2.39 -27.02 -6.23
N THR A 24 3.40 -27.86 -6.42
CA THR A 24 3.45 -28.82 -7.52
C THR A 24 3.63 -30.23 -6.97
N ASP A 25 3.06 -31.19 -7.67
CA ASP A 25 3.29 -32.63 -7.52
C ASP A 25 4.52 -33.11 -8.31
N ALA A 26 5.38 -32.17 -8.73
CA ALA A 26 6.55 -32.49 -9.52
C ALA A 26 7.57 -33.30 -8.70
N PRO A 27 8.15 -34.37 -9.26
CA PRO A 27 9.19 -35.16 -8.61
C PRO A 27 10.56 -34.46 -8.56
N SER A 28 10.75 -33.32 -9.22
CA SER A 28 12.00 -32.56 -9.22
C SER A 28 11.80 -31.04 -9.31
N ILE A 29 12.79 -30.25 -8.87
CA ILE A 29 12.75 -28.79 -8.94
C ILE A 29 12.71 -28.26 -10.38
N THR A 30 13.39 -28.96 -11.30
CA THR A 30 13.41 -28.60 -12.73
C THR A 30 12.02 -28.74 -13.34
N GLU A 31 11.31 -29.80 -13.00
CA GLU A 31 9.95 -30.06 -13.45
C GLU A 31 8.94 -29.12 -12.77
N ALA A 32 9.10 -28.86 -11.47
CA ALA A 32 8.31 -27.85 -10.76
C ALA A 32 8.44 -26.47 -11.43
N ARG A 33 9.65 -26.06 -11.83
CA ARG A 33 9.90 -24.83 -12.58
C ARG A 33 9.34 -24.89 -14.00
N GLY A 34 9.30 -26.06 -14.63
CA GLY A 34 8.62 -26.28 -15.91
C GLY A 34 7.13 -25.97 -15.81
N ILE A 35 6.45 -26.55 -14.83
CA ILE A 35 5.04 -26.27 -14.51
C ILE A 35 4.87 -24.78 -14.18
N GLY A 36 5.76 -24.23 -13.33
CA GLY A 36 5.76 -22.82 -12.98
C GLY A 36 5.82 -21.89 -14.19
N ARG A 37 6.70 -22.15 -15.17
CA ARG A 37 6.81 -21.34 -16.40
C ARG A 37 5.51 -21.31 -17.19
N GLY A 38 4.81 -22.44 -17.29
CA GLY A 38 3.49 -22.51 -17.92
C GLY A 38 2.44 -21.63 -17.23
N LEU A 39 2.62 -21.40 -15.92
CA LEU A 39 1.80 -20.53 -15.10
C LEU A 39 2.35 -19.10 -14.96
N GLY A 40 3.37 -18.74 -15.75
CA GLY A 40 3.97 -17.40 -15.76
C GLY A 40 5.04 -17.13 -14.71
N TRP A 41 5.46 -18.15 -13.95
CA TRP A 41 6.61 -18.02 -13.06
C TRP A 41 7.90 -17.89 -13.86
N ARG A 42 8.85 -17.12 -13.33
CA ARG A 42 10.19 -16.99 -13.93
C ARG A 42 11.26 -17.37 -12.92
N THR A 43 12.24 -18.11 -13.38
CA THR A 43 13.46 -18.41 -12.62
C THR A 43 14.57 -17.50 -13.14
N HIS A 44 15.13 -16.67 -12.27
CA HIS A 44 16.26 -15.80 -12.59
C HIS A 44 17.57 -16.62 -12.68
N PRO A 45 18.59 -16.18 -13.44
CA PRO A 45 19.89 -16.86 -13.52
C PRO A 45 20.58 -17.10 -12.17
N SER A 46 20.25 -16.30 -11.15
CA SER A 46 20.71 -16.50 -9.76
C SER A 46 20.03 -17.67 -9.03
N GLY A 47 19.14 -18.40 -9.69
CA GLY A 47 18.42 -19.55 -9.13
C GLY A 47 17.16 -19.20 -8.33
N GLN A 48 16.75 -17.93 -8.35
CA GLN A 48 15.59 -17.42 -7.61
C GLN A 48 14.31 -17.52 -8.45
N ASP A 49 13.20 -17.94 -7.83
CA ASP A 49 11.90 -18.08 -8.49
C ASP A 49 10.99 -16.89 -8.18
N PHE A 50 10.29 -16.37 -9.19
CA PHE A 50 9.39 -15.22 -9.09
C PHE A 50 8.01 -15.59 -9.63
N CYS A 51 6.96 -15.23 -8.90
CA CYS A 51 5.59 -15.43 -9.35
C CYS A 51 5.23 -14.45 -10.49
N PRO A 52 4.16 -14.69 -11.26
CA PRO A 52 3.78 -13.85 -12.40
C PRO A 52 3.71 -12.35 -12.09
N GLY A 53 3.20 -12.00 -10.91
CA GLY A 53 3.10 -10.60 -10.46
C GLY A 53 4.45 -9.92 -10.18
N HIS A 54 5.52 -10.69 -10.00
CA HIS A 54 6.87 -10.17 -9.72
C HIS A 54 7.90 -10.50 -10.81
N SER A 55 7.51 -11.27 -11.84
CA SER A 55 8.31 -11.70 -12.98
C SER A 55 8.81 -10.57 -13.91
N GLY A 56 8.75 -9.30 -13.48
CA GLY A 56 9.20 -8.12 -14.23
C GLY A 56 9.61 -6.91 -13.37
N THR A 57 9.60 -7.02 -12.04
CA THR A 57 10.05 -5.97 -11.13
C THR A 57 11.44 -6.32 -10.61
N SER A 58 12.48 -5.62 -11.10
CA SER A 58 13.84 -5.75 -10.56
C SER A 58 13.85 -5.51 -9.04
N PRO A 59 14.73 -6.18 -8.27
CA PRO A 59 14.83 -5.94 -6.83
C PRO A 59 15.16 -4.47 -6.57
N THR A 60 14.27 -3.79 -5.86
CA THR A 60 14.52 -2.42 -5.39
C THR A 60 15.54 -2.51 -4.23
N PRO A 61 16.67 -1.79 -4.26
CA PRO A 61 17.60 -1.78 -3.13
C PRO A 61 16.91 -1.22 -1.89
N ALA A 62 17.26 -1.78 -0.73
CA ALA A 62 16.67 -1.46 0.57
C ALA A 62 16.72 0.05 0.86
N SER A 63 15.58 0.61 1.28
CA SER A 63 15.44 2.04 1.59
C SER A 63 16.05 2.32 2.96
N ASN A 64 16.90 3.33 3.06
CA ASN A 64 17.47 3.79 4.32
C ASN A 64 16.38 4.17 5.33
N VAL A 65 16.41 3.55 6.51
CA VAL A 65 15.63 3.94 7.68
C VAL A 65 16.20 5.25 8.22
N PHE A 66 15.46 6.35 8.06
CA PHE A 66 15.79 7.63 8.68
C PHE A 66 15.24 7.67 10.11
N TYR A 67 16.13 7.61 11.11
CA TYR A 67 15.80 8.01 12.47
C TYR A 67 15.76 9.55 12.54
N LEU A 68 14.60 10.13 12.84
CA LEU A 68 14.53 11.53 13.24
C LEU A 68 14.93 11.61 14.72
N THR A 69 16.21 11.85 14.99
CA THR A 69 16.67 12.29 16.30
C THR A 69 16.13 13.69 16.56
N GLN A 70 15.32 13.83 17.60
CA GLN A 70 14.95 15.13 18.16
C GLN A 70 16.21 15.76 18.77
N SER A 71 16.83 16.70 18.05
CA SER A 71 17.90 17.53 18.62
C SER A 71 17.26 18.57 19.55
N ALA A 72 17.38 18.36 20.86
CA ALA A 72 17.21 19.39 21.86
C ALA A 72 18.47 20.28 21.89
N GLY A 73 18.35 21.54 21.46
CA GLY A 73 19.40 22.56 21.60
C GLY A 73 19.21 23.73 20.64
N PRO A 74 19.31 25.00 21.09
CA PRO A 74 18.96 26.16 20.28
C PRO A 74 20.12 26.53 19.34
N ALA A 75 20.13 25.96 18.14
CA ALA A 75 20.91 26.50 17.04
C ALA A 75 20.03 27.50 16.26
N GLN A 76 20.35 28.79 16.40
CA GLN A 76 19.81 29.84 15.56
C GLN A 76 20.30 29.64 14.11
N HIS A 77 19.53 28.92 13.29
CA HIS A 77 19.73 28.87 11.85
C HIS A 77 18.72 29.77 11.15
N GLN A 78 19.24 30.83 10.55
CA GLN A 78 18.54 31.70 9.62
C GLN A 78 18.24 30.95 8.31
N GLY A 79 16.98 30.99 7.87
CA GLY A 79 16.62 30.94 6.45
C GLY A 79 16.43 29.58 5.76
N ALA A 80 15.89 28.55 6.44
CA ALA A 80 15.30 27.44 5.68
C ALA A 80 13.96 27.88 5.08
N PRO A 81 13.62 27.54 3.82
CA PRO A 81 12.32 27.86 3.25
C PRO A 81 11.24 27.30 4.18
N GLU A 82 10.33 28.17 4.62
CA GLU A 82 9.19 27.82 5.47
C GLU A 82 8.29 26.86 4.70
N GLY A 83 8.59 25.56 4.82
CA GLY A 83 7.69 24.51 4.42
C GLY A 83 6.40 24.59 5.23
N PRO A 84 5.29 23.98 4.75
CA PRO A 84 4.04 23.97 5.47
C PRO A 84 4.27 23.41 6.88
N THR A 85 3.69 24.09 7.86
CA THR A 85 3.74 23.66 9.26
C THR A 85 3.12 22.26 9.42
N PRO A 86 3.43 21.54 10.50
CA PRO A 86 2.80 20.24 10.77
C PRO A 86 1.26 20.30 10.80
N LEU A 87 0.70 21.40 11.30
CA LEU A 87 -0.75 21.62 11.34
C LEU A 87 -1.31 21.82 9.93
N GLU A 88 -0.70 22.70 9.12
CA GLU A 88 -1.11 22.91 7.72
C GLU A 88 -0.99 21.64 6.88
N THR A 89 0.02 20.81 7.18
CA THR A 89 0.21 19.50 6.55
C THR A 89 -0.97 18.57 6.86
N CYS A 90 -1.37 18.47 8.14
CA CYS A 90 -2.52 17.68 8.56
C CYS A 90 -3.84 18.20 7.97
N ASP A 91 -4.05 19.52 7.98
CA ASP A 91 -5.26 20.15 7.43
C ASP A 91 -5.39 19.92 5.93
N THR A 92 -4.28 19.99 5.20
CA THR A 92 -4.25 19.72 3.76
C THR A 92 -4.54 18.25 3.48
N ALA A 93 -3.89 17.31 4.19
CA ALA A 93 -4.16 15.88 4.04
C ALA A 93 -5.61 15.52 4.39
N ALA A 94 -6.17 16.10 5.46
CA ALA A 94 -7.56 15.91 5.85
C ALA A 94 -8.52 16.38 4.75
N ARG A 95 -8.27 17.55 4.16
CA ARG A 95 -9.08 18.09 3.05
C ARG A 95 -9.02 17.19 1.84
N GLU A 96 -7.83 16.73 1.46
CA GLU A 96 -7.63 15.83 0.34
C GLU A 96 -8.36 14.49 0.52
N LEU A 97 -8.29 13.88 1.71
CA LEU A 97 -9.02 12.65 2.02
C LEU A 97 -10.53 12.85 1.92
N ARG A 98 -11.08 13.98 2.40
CA ARG A 98 -12.51 14.28 2.25
C ARG A 98 -12.92 14.40 0.78
N THR A 99 -12.11 15.10 -0.02
CA THR A 99 -12.36 15.27 -1.45
C THR A 99 -12.33 13.93 -2.18
N LEU A 100 -11.31 13.10 -1.93
CA LEU A 100 -11.22 11.76 -2.52
C LEU A 100 -12.38 10.88 -2.08
N ALA A 101 -12.69 10.85 -0.78
CA ALA A 101 -13.81 10.07 -0.27
C ALA A 101 -15.14 10.48 -0.92
N ALA A 102 -15.37 11.78 -1.13
CA ALA A 102 -16.57 12.27 -1.81
C ALA A 102 -16.60 11.85 -3.29
N ALA A 103 -15.49 12.03 -4.02
CA ALA A 103 -15.38 11.64 -5.43
C ALA A 103 -15.57 10.12 -5.61
N THR A 104 -14.88 9.31 -4.80
CA THR A 104 -15.01 7.85 -4.83
C THR A 104 -16.41 7.40 -4.45
N SER A 105 -17.06 8.04 -3.45
CA SER A 105 -18.45 7.72 -3.11
C SER A 105 -19.41 8.01 -4.25
N HIS A 106 -19.19 9.12 -4.97
CA HIS A 106 -19.98 9.44 -6.15
C HIS A 106 -19.75 8.38 -7.25
N GLU A 107 -18.50 8.06 -7.53
CA GLU A 107 -18.13 7.07 -8.55
C GLU A 107 -18.73 5.68 -8.27
N ILE A 108 -18.65 5.18 -7.04
CA ILE A 108 -19.23 3.89 -6.64
C ILE A 108 -20.73 3.83 -6.95
N VAL A 109 -21.43 4.96 -6.94
CA VAL A 109 -22.89 5.03 -7.13
C VAL A 109 -23.27 5.24 -8.59
N THR A 110 -22.42 5.91 -9.37
CA THR A 110 -22.73 6.29 -10.76
C THR A 110 -22.08 5.38 -11.79
N ASN A 111 -21.00 4.69 -11.45
CA ASN A 111 -20.27 3.85 -12.39
C ASN A 111 -20.67 2.37 -12.21
N PRO A 112 -21.38 1.77 -13.19
CA PRO A 112 -21.90 0.41 -13.08
C PRO A 112 -20.82 -0.66 -12.97
N TYR A 113 -19.55 -0.35 -13.30
CA TYR A 113 -18.43 -1.25 -13.08
C TYR A 113 -18.27 -1.67 -11.61
N TRP A 114 -18.58 -0.77 -10.68
CA TRP A 114 -18.49 -1.05 -9.24
C TRP A 114 -19.68 -1.87 -8.73
N HIS A 115 -20.78 -1.92 -9.49
CA HIS A 115 -22.00 -2.56 -9.06
C HIS A 115 -21.89 -4.07 -9.25
N SER A 116 -22.35 -4.83 -8.26
CA SER A 116 -22.40 -6.28 -8.34
C SER A 116 -23.79 -6.75 -7.95
N GLU A 117 -24.39 -7.60 -8.79
CA GLU A 117 -25.65 -8.28 -8.49
C GLU A 117 -25.49 -9.31 -7.35
N ASN A 118 -24.25 -9.75 -7.11
CA ASN A 118 -23.91 -10.79 -6.13
C ASN A 118 -23.34 -10.23 -4.82
N ALA A 119 -23.19 -8.90 -4.69
CA ALA A 119 -22.66 -8.28 -3.49
C ALA A 119 -23.52 -7.11 -3.04
N GLU A 120 -23.68 -6.97 -1.72
CA GLU A 120 -24.34 -5.82 -1.14
C GLU A 120 -23.61 -4.52 -1.51
N ARG A 121 -24.36 -3.41 -1.60
CA ARG A 121 -23.82 -2.10 -1.98
C ARG A 121 -22.62 -1.66 -1.14
N GLY A 122 -22.61 -1.99 0.15
CA GLY A 122 -21.49 -1.67 1.03
C GLY A 122 -20.17 -2.36 0.65
N LEU A 123 -20.22 -3.46 -0.10
CA LEU A 123 -19.07 -4.26 -0.50
C LEU A 123 -18.57 -3.93 -1.92
N TRP A 124 -19.31 -3.11 -2.68
CA TRP A 124 -18.98 -2.77 -4.07
C TRP A 124 -17.57 -2.20 -4.24
N PHE A 125 -17.18 -1.27 -3.35
CA PHE A 125 -15.84 -0.69 -3.39
C PHE A 125 -14.75 -1.73 -3.13
N THR A 126 -14.84 -2.43 -2.01
CA THR A 126 -13.81 -3.42 -1.62
C THR A 126 -13.68 -4.53 -2.65
N ASN A 127 -14.79 -5.01 -3.22
CA ASN A 127 -14.77 -6.01 -4.28
C ASN A 127 -14.18 -5.44 -5.58
N GLY A 128 -14.57 -4.22 -5.99
CA GLY A 128 -14.03 -3.60 -7.20
C GLY A 128 -12.52 -3.35 -7.11
N VAL A 129 -12.02 -2.86 -5.97
CA VAL A 129 -10.57 -2.68 -5.74
C VAL A 129 -9.86 -4.03 -5.68
N GLY A 130 -10.47 -5.01 -4.99
CA GLY A 130 -9.97 -6.38 -4.94
C GLY A 130 -9.81 -6.99 -6.33
N ASN A 131 -10.76 -6.77 -7.23
CA ASN A 131 -10.69 -7.24 -8.61
C ASN A 131 -9.63 -6.50 -9.43
N ALA A 132 -9.54 -5.17 -9.28
CA ALA A 132 -8.64 -4.34 -10.08
C ALA A 132 -7.15 -4.52 -9.71
N VAL A 133 -6.82 -4.57 -8.42
CA VAL A 133 -5.44 -4.61 -7.93
C VAL A 133 -5.01 -6.03 -7.54
N SER A 134 -5.95 -6.89 -7.13
CA SER A 134 -5.73 -8.27 -6.68
C SER A 134 -4.77 -8.43 -5.48
N GLY A 135 -4.90 -9.55 -4.78
CA GLY A 135 -4.00 -9.91 -3.68
C GLY A 135 -3.99 -8.95 -2.49
N PRO A 136 -2.98 -9.03 -1.61
CA PRO A 136 -2.91 -8.22 -0.39
C PRO A 136 -2.98 -6.69 -0.59
N PRO A 137 -2.38 -6.09 -1.63
CA PRO A 137 -2.49 -4.65 -1.88
C PRO A 137 -3.91 -4.21 -2.24
N GLY A 138 -4.63 -4.99 -3.04
CA GLY A 138 -6.03 -4.72 -3.37
C GLY A 138 -6.93 -4.82 -2.13
N VAL A 139 -6.69 -5.81 -1.27
CA VAL A 139 -7.40 -5.93 0.02
C VAL A 139 -7.12 -4.70 0.89
N LEU A 140 -5.85 -4.30 1.04
CA LEU A 140 -5.48 -3.14 1.85
C LEU A 140 -6.10 -1.83 1.30
N ALA A 141 -6.07 -1.64 -0.01
CA ALA A 141 -6.69 -0.49 -0.64
C ALA A 141 -8.23 -0.51 -0.48
N GLY A 142 -8.85 -1.69 -0.55
CA GLY A 142 -10.27 -1.88 -0.30
C GLY A 142 -10.70 -1.62 1.15
N LEU A 143 -9.78 -1.72 2.12
CA LEU A 143 -10.01 -1.34 3.53
C LEU A 143 -9.97 0.18 3.73
N LEU A 144 -9.30 0.93 2.85
CA LEU A 144 -9.33 2.38 2.82
C LEU A 144 -10.52 2.89 1.98
N ASP A 145 -11.71 2.40 2.33
CA ASP A 145 -12.95 2.84 1.70
C ASP A 145 -13.25 4.32 2.01
N PRO A 146 -14.25 4.93 1.34
CA PRO A 146 -14.62 6.32 1.61
C PRO A 146 -14.99 6.60 3.07
N VAL A 147 -15.49 5.62 3.82
CA VAL A 147 -15.85 5.79 5.24
C VAL A 147 -14.58 5.89 6.09
N ALA A 148 -13.64 4.97 5.91
CA ALA A 148 -12.34 4.97 6.55
C ALA A 148 -11.55 6.25 6.22
N ALA A 149 -11.57 6.70 4.95
CA ALA A 149 -10.93 7.94 4.53
C ALA A 149 -11.51 9.18 5.24
N ARG A 150 -12.84 9.26 5.44
CA ARG A 150 -13.47 10.34 6.20
C ARG A 150 -13.10 10.30 7.68
N LEU A 151 -13.04 9.11 8.28
CA LEU A 151 -12.63 8.95 9.68
C LEU A 151 -11.18 9.42 9.87
N LEU A 152 -10.27 9.01 8.98
CA LEU A 152 -8.88 9.49 9.00
C LEU A 152 -8.81 11.01 8.83
N ALA A 153 -9.59 11.59 7.92
CA ALA A 153 -9.67 13.05 7.77
C ALA A 153 -10.19 13.76 9.02
N GLN A 154 -11.13 13.15 9.75
CA GLN A 154 -11.63 13.69 11.02
C GLN A 154 -10.54 13.64 12.10
N ILE A 155 -9.81 12.53 12.21
CA ILE A 155 -8.68 12.41 13.15
C ILE A 155 -7.63 13.47 12.85
N LEU A 156 -7.20 13.60 11.59
CA LEU A 156 -6.22 14.60 11.16
C LEU A 156 -6.68 16.04 11.46
N GLY A 157 -7.96 16.35 11.22
CA GLY A 157 -8.53 17.68 11.46
C GLY A 157 -8.82 17.97 12.94
N SER A 158 -8.94 16.96 13.80
CA SER A 158 -9.28 17.14 15.21
C SER A 158 -8.19 17.87 16.00
N HIS A 159 -6.94 17.78 15.52
CA HIS A 159 -5.79 18.41 16.16
C HIS A 159 -5.79 19.93 16.09
N ARG A 160 -6.59 20.55 15.21
CA ARG A 160 -6.71 22.01 15.10
C ARG A 160 -7.23 22.66 16.38
N ASN A 161 -8.06 21.94 17.14
CA ASN A 161 -8.67 22.45 18.36
C ASN A 161 -7.91 22.02 19.63
N THR A 162 -6.87 21.20 19.50
CA THR A 162 -6.08 20.75 20.63
C THR A 162 -4.82 21.59 20.74
N GLN A 163 -4.58 22.22 21.90
CA GLN A 163 -3.27 22.81 22.21
C GLN A 163 -2.16 21.75 22.37
N LYS A 164 -2.48 20.47 22.15
CA LYS A 164 -1.53 19.36 22.25
C LYS A 164 -0.68 19.28 20.98
N PRO A 165 0.62 18.95 21.11
CA PRO A 165 1.46 18.68 19.96
C PRO A 165 0.90 17.51 19.14
N ILE A 166 1.01 17.60 17.82
CA ILE A 166 0.58 16.55 16.89
C ILE A 166 1.51 15.34 17.07
N PRO A 167 0.99 14.12 17.30
CA PRO A 167 1.81 12.92 17.34
C PRO A 167 2.60 12.73 16.03
N ALA A 168 3.83 12.21 16.12
CA ALA A 168 4.71 12.07 14.96
C ALA A 168 4.11 11.16 13.88
N GLU A 169 3.40 10.11 14.29
CA GLU A 169 2.72 9.14 13.42
C GLU A 169 1.62 9.81 12.60
N VAL A 170 0.86 10.72 13.22
CA VAL A 170 -0.21 11.49 12.57
C VAL A 170 0.39 12.42 11.51
N PHE A 171 1.50 13.09 11.83
CA PHE A 171 2.21 13.94 10.88
C PHE A 171 2.82 13.12 9.72
N LEU A 172 3.43 11.97 10.01
CA LEU A 172 3.99 11.07 8.98
C LEU A 172 2.91 10.54 8.04
N LEU A 173 1.74 10.16 8.57
CA LEU A 173 0.58 9.77 7.78
C LEU A 173 0.12 10.91 6.88
N ALA A 174 -0.04 12.13 7.42
CA ALA A 174 -0.43 13.31 6.65
C ALA A 174 0.53 13.58 5.49
N ARG A 175 1.84 13.49 5.76
CA ARG A 175 2.88 13.70 4.75
C ARG A 175 2.89 12.61 3.69
N ALA A 176 2.63 11.35 4.07
CA ALA A 176 2.52 10.25 3.13
C ALA A 176 1.34 10.45 2.16
N ILE A 177 0.20 10.92 2.67
CA ILE A 177 -0.98 11.23 1.85
C ILE A 177 -0.64 12.29 0.79
N GLN A 178 -0.04 13.41 1.20
CA GLN A 178 0.32 14.49 0.28
C GLN A 178 1.34 14.06 -0.78
N ARG A 179 2.36 13.29 -0.40
CA ARG A 179 3.41 12.84 -1.33
C ARG A 179 2.86 11.94 -2.44
N ASN A 180 1.89 11.09 -2.12
CA ASN A 180 1.32 10.18 -3.10
C ASN A 180 0.39 10.88 -4.09
N ARG A 181 -0.10 12.09 -3.78
CA ARG A 181 -0.92 12.90 -4.69
C ARG A 181 -0.11 13.71 -5.71
N ALA A 182 1.14 14.01 -5.38
CA ALA A 182 2.05 14.75 -6.27
C ALA A 182 2.68 13.88 -7.37
N ARG A 183 2.35 12.58 -7.42
CA ARG A 183 2.81 11.62 -8.43
C ARG A 183 1.68 11.31 -9.39
#